data_AF-A0A8T9QJ24-F1
#
_entry.id   AF-A0A8T9QJ24-F1
#
_cell.length_a   1.000
_cell.length_b   1.000
_cell.length_c   1.000
_cell.angle_alpha   90.00
_cell.angle_beta   90.00
_cell.angle_gamma   90.00
#
_symmetry.space_group_name_H-M   'P 1'
#
loop_
_entity.id
_entity.type
_entity.pdbx_description
1 polymer ?
#
loop_
_entity_poly.entity_id
_entity_poly.type
_entity_poly.pdbx_seq_one_letter_code
_entity_poly.pdbx_strand_id
1 'polypeptide(L)'
;MSFPISFRTAAAGFGLALALGACQSNSKPDDARQGVPEPDASGLPAGLKPGTWRGVLTAQGQEIPFLFDVSTADNGQKPTVTLRNGEERLKLDEITTAGDSTTIRLGVFDAALVVRANGEGKLKGTWVKYDGKEPYRVPFAASRAAASESDLFRSDFKDLTVYGDLLKGATFRVEFKGDDGETYPAVGFIQQDTTNGSAVKGTFLTTTGDYRYLAGNIVQKEVNGQISEHIMLSTFDGSHGFLFDGKLAKPGNINSISGHFYSGKSGHETWTAVLDPNAKLPDANTLTGMKPGQKKLDFKFPSIYEGGSISPPTPSTRAR
;
A
#
# COMPACT_ATOMS: atom_id res chain seq x y z
N MET A 1 21.42 33.17 -66.45
CA MET A 1 22.51 34.17 -66.52
C MET A 1 23.56 33.71 -65.52
N SER A 2 24.47 32.80 -65.88
CA SER A 2 25.67 33.05 -66.69
C SER A 2 26.58 34.09 -66.02
N PHE A 3 27.52 33.61 -65.19
CA PHE A 3 29.01 33.76 -65.29
C PHE A 3 29.59 35.05 -65.95
N PRO A 4 30.89 35.41 -65.78
CA PRO A 4 31.92 34.97 -64.81
C PRO A 4 33.06 36.00 -64.48
N ILE A 5 34.12 35.54 -63.75
CA ILE A 5 35.59 35.77 -63.96
C ILE A 5 36.15 37.20 -63.67
N SER A 6 37.22 37.43 -62.88
CA SER A 6 38.65 37.13 -63.17
C SER A 6 39.55 37.63 -62.02
N PHE A 7 40.44 36.81 -61.40
CA PHE A 7 41.92 36.70 -61.61
C PHE A 7 42.76 37.85 -60.96
N ARG A 8 43.90 37.65 -60.27
CA ARG A 8 45.09 36.80 -60.55
C ARG A 8 46.15 36.81 -59.39
N THR A 9 46.82 35.65 -59.18
CA THR A 9 48.27 35.36 -58.85
C THR A 9 48.99 36.03 -57.65
N ALA A 10 49.93 35.44 -56.90
CA ALA A 10 50.96 34.40 -57.13
C ALA A 10 51.39 33.76 -55.78
N ALA A 11 51.55 32.44 -55.62
CA ALA A 11 52.73 31.58 -55.89
C ALA A 11 54.01 31.89 -55.09
N ALA A 12 54.32 31.02 -54.11
CA ALA A 12 55.68 30.59 -53.77
C ALA A 12 55.60 29.30 -52.93
N GLY A 13 56.21 28.22 -53.40
CA GLY A 13 56.48 27.02 -52.60
C GLY A 13 57.96 26.99 -52.22
N PHE A 14 58.29 26.31 -51.13
CA PHE A 14 59.49 25.47 -50.95
C PHE A 14 59.53 24.92 -49.51
N GLY A 15 60.06 23.70 -49.36
CA GLY A 15 60.85 23.34 -48.19
C GLY A 15 60.19 22.44 -47.14
N LEU A 16 60.33 21.13 -47.36
CA LEU A 16 60.22 20.08 -46.35
C LEU A 16 61.31 20.29 -45.28
N ALA A 17 60.93 20.46 -44.02
CA ALA A 17 61.83 20.36 -42.87
C ALA A 17 61.17 19.54 -41.76
N LEU A 18 61.71 18.34 -41.55
CA LEU A 18 61.44 17.50 -40.38
C LEU A 18 61.97 18.19 -39.13
N ALA A 19 61.08 18.50 -38.18
CA ALA A 19 61.43 18.80 -36.81
C ALA A 19 60.55 17.95 -35.88
N LEU A 20 61.21 16.99 -35.22
CA LEU A 20 60.69 16.21 -34.10
C LEU A 20 60.37 17.17 -32.95
N GLY A 21 59.08 17.27 -32.60
CA GLY A 21 58.60 17.96 -31.42
C GLY A 21 57.48 17.13 -30.80
N ALA A 22 57.82 16.37 -29.76
CA ALA A 22 56.89 15.55 -29.02
C ALA A 22 55.84 16.42 -28.29
N CYS A 23 54.57 16.16 -28.53
CA CYS A 23 53.50 16.43 -27.57
C CYS A 23 52.58 15.19 -27.56
N GLN A 24 52.70 14.42 -26.48
CA GLN A 24 51.81 13.31 -26.17
C GLN A 24 50.41 13.85 -25.86
N SER A 25 49.40 13.40 -26.59
CA SER A 25 48.02 13.38 -26.11
C SER A 25 47.46 11.98 -26.34
N ASN A 26 47.62 11.12 -25.35
CA ASN A 26 46.93 9.83 -25.31
C ASN A 26 45.43 10.09 -25.17
N SER A 27 44.67 9.80 -26.23
CA SER A 27 43.22 9.62 -26.18
C SER A 27 42.93 8.16 -25.80
N LYS A 28 42.42 7.95 -24.57
CA LYS A 28 41.71 6.71 -24.20
C LYS A 28 40.23 6.87 -24.55
N PRO A 29 39.55 5.80 -24.99
CA PRO A 29 38.13 5.84 -25.29
C PRO A 29 37.31 5.98 -23.99
N ASP A 30 36.33 6.89 -24.03
CA ASP A 30 35.36 7.14 -22.97
C ASP A 30 34.59 5.86 -22.59
N ASP A 31 34.85 5.36 -21.38
CA ASP A 31 33.99 4.40 -20.70
C ASP A 31 32.98 5.21 -19.86
N ALA A 32 31.93 5.70 -20.52
CA ALA A 32 30.79 6.32 -19.84
C ALA A 32 29.86 5.23 -19.28
N ARG A 33 30.37 4.39 -18.36
CA ARG A 33 29.54 3.71 -17.37
C ARG A 33 29.36 4.67 -16.20
N GLN A 34 28.28 5.44 -16.23
CA GLN A 34 27.82 6.13 -15.03
C GLN A 34 27.58 5.07 -13.94
N GLY A 35 28.38 5.16 -12.87
CA GLY A 35 28.38 4.21 -11.77
C GLY A 35 26.98 4.12 -11.15
N VAL A 36 26.52 2.89 -10.97
CA VAL A 36 25.40 2.58 -10.06
C VAL A 36 25.81 3.09 -8.67
N PRO A 37 24.98 3.85 -7.95
CA PRO A 37 25.32 4.23 -6.58
C PRO A 37 25.47 2.95 -5.76
N GLU A 38 26.64 2.75 -5.14
CA GLU A 38 26.81 1.69 -4.15
C GLU A 38 25.81 1.91 -3.00
N PRO A 39 25.23 0.83 -2.42
CA PRO A 39 24.45 0.94 -1.20
C PRO A 39 25.30 1.63 -0.12
N ASP A 40 24.68 2.49 0.68
CA ASP A 40 25.42 3.16 1.75
C ASP A 40 25.97 2.13 2.77
N ALA A 41 26.90 2.53 3.63
CA ALA A 41 27.54 1.65 4.61
C ALA A 41 26.57 0.93 5.58
N SER A 42 25.26 1.23 5.54
CA SER A 42 24.21 0.55 6.30
C SER A 42 23.48 -0.57 5.54
N GLY A 43 23.88 -0.86 4.30
CA GLY A 43 23.25 -1.89 3.45
C GLY A 43 21.83 -1.50 2.99
N LEU A 44 21.40 -0.27 3.29
CA LEU A 44 20.13 0.29 2.87
C LEU A 44 20.30 1.12 1.58
N PRO A 45 19.28 1.14 0.71
CA PRO A 45 19.27 2.03 -0.44
C PRO A 45 19.31 3.50 -0.05
N ALA A 46 19.84 4.33 -0.95
CA ALA A 46 19.88 5.78 -0.79
C ALA A 46 18.49 6.35 -0.45
N GLY A 47 18.37 6.92 0.76
CA GLY A 47 17.15 7.58 1.26
C GLY A 47 16.25 6.73 2.17
N LEU A 48 16.41 5.41 2.19
CA LEU A 48 15.70 4.55 3.16
C LEU A 48 16.52 4.48 4.45
N LYS A 49 16.11 5.26 5.45
CA LYS A 49 16.82 5.33 6.75
C LYS A 49 16.07 4.57 7.84
N PRO A 50 16.80 4.05 8.85
CA PRO A 50 16.19 3.32 9.96
C PRO A 50 15.17 4.16 10.74
N GLY A 51 14.21 3.47 11.35
CA GLY A 51 13.15 4.03 12.18
C GLY A 51 11.78 3.96 11.54
N THR A 52 10.82 4.64 12.16
CA THR A 52 9.41 4.60 11.77
C THR A 52 9.09 5.61 10.67
N TRP A 53 8.31 5.16 9.71
CA TRP A 53 7.82 5.93 8.58
C TRP A 53 6.31 5.88 8.51
N ARG A 54 5.72 7.00 8.11
CA ARG A 54 4.31 7.08 7.70
C ARG A 54 4.26 7.00 6.18
N GLY A 55 3.79 5.88 5.67
CA GLY A 55 3.46 5.67 4.27
C GLY A 55 2.05 6.16 3.95
N VAL A 56 1.83 6.59 2.71
CA VAL A 56 0.54 7.02 2.18
C VAL A 56 0.40 6.46 0.77
N LEU A 57 -0.68 5.73 0.52
CA LEU A 57 -1.16 5.48 -0.84
C LEU A 57 -2.16 6.59 -1.21
N THR A 58 -2.07 7.11 -2.43
CA THR A 58 -3.03 8.11 -2.93
C THR A 58 -3.92 7.47 -3.99
N ALA A 59 -5.20 7.34 -3.68
CA ALA A 59 -6.14 6.59 -4.51
C ALA A 59 -7.57 7.13 -4.33
N GLN A 60 -8.37 7.20 -5.41
CA GLN A 60 -9.74 7.76 -5.38
C GLN A 60 -9.86 9.17 -4.75
N GLY A 61 -8.81 10.00 -4.87
CA GLY A 61 -8.77 11.33 -4.23
C GLY A 61 -8.55 11.29 -2.71
N GLN A 62 -8.30 10.11 -2.14
CA GLN A 62 -8.06 9.88 -0.72
C GLN A 62 -6.60 9.54 -0.43
N GLU A 63 -6.21 9.75 0.82
CA GLU A 63 -4.97 9.24 1.40
C GLU A 63 -5.26 8.00 2.24
N ILE A 64 -4.58 6.89 1.94
CA ILE A 64 -4.62 5.66 2.73
C ILE A 64 -3.28 5.54 3.47
N PRO A 65 -3.20 6.03 4.73
CA PRO A 65 -1.96 6.01 5.48
C PRO A 65 -1.72 4.66 6.14
N PHE A 66 -0.45 4.32 6.35
CA PHE A 66 -0.03 3.16 7.15
C PHE A 66 1.34 3.45 7.77
N LEU A 67 1.72 2.71 8.81
CA LEU A 67 3.05 2.80 9.38
C LEU A 67 3.92 1.64 8.91
N PHE A 68 5.22 1.89 8.80
CA PHE A 68 6.20 0.84 8.64
C PHE A 68 7.51 1.21 9.34
N ASP A 69 8.23 0.22 9.83
CA ASP A 69 9.54 0.38 10.44
C ASP A 69 10.63 -0.13 9.51
N VAL A 70 11.72 0.62 9.42
CA VAL A 70 12.95 0.22 8.71
C VAL A 70 14.00 -0.15 9.74
N SER A 71 14.55 -1.36 9.67
CA SER A 71 15.69 -1.79 10.50
C SER A 71 16.96 -1.91 9.66
N THR A 72 18.11 -1.58 10.26
CA THR A 72 19.41 -1.79 9.63
C THR A 72 19.80 -3.26 9.60
N ALA A 73 20.76 -3.50 8.72
CA ALA A 73 21.68 -4.62 8.70
C ALA A 73 22.76 -4.51 9.80
N ASP A 74 22.44 -4.24 11.07
CA ASP A 74 23.49 -4.26 12.10
C ASP A 74 23.97 -5.72 12.30
N ASN A 75 25.28 -5.90 12.51
CA ASN A 75 25.93 -7.22 12.68
C ASN A 75 25.79 -8.19 11.49
N GLY A 76 25.70 -7.68 10.26
CA GLY A 76 25.65 -8.50 9.04
C GLY A 76 24.27 -9.10 8.72
N GLN A 77 23.22 -8.63 9.38
CA GLN A 77 21.83 -8.99 9.03
C GLN A 77 21.39 -8.31 7.72
N LYS A 78 20.34 -8.80 7.07
CA LYS A 78 19.75 -8.10 5.92
C LYS A 78 18.85 -6.94 6.42
N PRO A 79 18.76 -5.82 5.69
CA PRO A 79 17.78 -4.78 6.02
C PRO A 79 16.37 -5.35 5.98
N THR A 80 15.48 -4.84 6.85
CA THR A 80 14.08 -5.27 6.87
C THR A 80 13.14 -4.08 6.94
N VAL A 81 12.00 -4.21 6.27
CA VAL A 81 10.86 -3.30 6.36
C VAL A 81 9.72 -4.07 7.03
N THR A 82 9.14 -3.51 8.09
CA THR A 82 8.00 -4.14 8.77
C THR A 82 6.77 -3.25 8.62
N LEU A 83 5.76 -3.70 7.86
CA LEU A 83 4.46 -3.01 7.82
C LEU A 83 3.74 -3.20 9.16
N ARG A 84 3.01 -2.17 9.59
CA ARG A 84 2.27 -2.13 10.85
C ARG A 84 0.80 -1.85 10.61
N ASN A 85 -0.06 -2.80 10.97
CA ASN A 85 -1.50 -2.65 10.95
C ASN A 85 -2.03 -3.03 12.34
N GLY A 86 -2.13 -2.05 13.25
CA GLY A 86 -2.54 -2.28 14.63
C GLY A 86 -1.55 -3.18 15.36
N GLU A 87 -1.96 -4.39 15.70
CA GLU A 87 -1.09 -5.40 16.32
C GLU A 87 -0.31 -6.23 15.29
N GLU A 88 -0.72 -6.22 14.02
CA GLU A 88 -0.05 -6.98 12.97
C GLU A 88 1.29 -6.36 12.60
N ARG A 89 2.28 -7.23 12.40
CA ARG A 89 3.62 -6.89 11.93
C ARG A 89 3.97 -7.80 10.75
N LEU A 90 4.10 -7.22 9.56
CA LEU A 90 4.44 -7.96 8.34
C LEU A 90 5.88 -7.64 7.95
N LYS A 91 6.78 -8.59 8.20
CA LYS A 91 8.20 -8.47 7.89
C LYS A 91 8.46 -8.68 6.40
N LEU A 92 9.18 -7.76 5.78
CA LEU A 92 9.62 -7.76 4.39
C LEU A 92 11.15 -7.69 4.37
N ASP A 93 11.82 -8.74 3.90
CA ASP A 93 13.29 -8.87 3.85
C ASP A 93 13.84 -9.05 2.43
N GLU A 94 12.95 -9.07 1.43
CA GLU A 94 13.27 -9.02 0.01
C GLU A 94 13.32 -7.58 -0.49
N ILE A 95 14.47 -6.95 -0.30
CA ILE A 95 14.75 -5.56 -0.67
C ILE A 95 15.87 -5.55 -1.71
N THR A 96 15.61 -4.98 -2.88
CA THR A 96 16.58 -4.86 -3.97
C THR A 96 16.69 -3.42 -4.44
N THR A 97 17.89 -3.00 -4.82
CA THR A 97 18.17 -1.64 -5.26
C THR A 97 18.82 -1.66 -6.63
N ALA A 98 18.34 -0.82 -7.53
CA ALA A 98 18.93 -0.59 -8.84
C ALA A 98 18.87 0.93 -9.15
N GLY A 99 20.03 1.56 -9.33
CA GLY A 99 20.11 3.01 -9.51
C GLY A 99 19.57 3.76 -8.30
N ASP A 100 18.64 4.69 -8.52
CA ASP A 100 17.98 5.48 -7.47
C ASP A 100 16.76 4.80 -6.84
N SER A 101 16.40 3.61 -7.34
CA SER A 101 15.14 2.96 -7.05
C SER A 101 15.33 1.69 -6.22
N THR A 102 14.46 1.53 -5.23
CA THR A 102 14.38 0.39 -4.32
C THR A 102 13.07 -0.32 -4.51
N THR A 103 13.14 -1.63 -4.69
CA THR A 103 11.97 -2.52 -4.71
C THR A 103 11.91 -3.30 -3.41
N ILE A 104 10.84 -3.09 -2.65
CA ILE A 104 10.50 -3.85 -1.44
C ILE A 104 9.37 -4.80 -1.83
N ARG A 105 9.65 -6.11 -1.91
CA ARG A 105 8.63 -7.13 -2.21
C ARG A 105 7.66 -7.27 -1.04
N LEU A 106 6.38 -7.41 -1.35
CA LEU A 106 5.30 -7.49 -0.36
C LEU A 106 5.03 -8.94 0.05
N GLY A 107 6.06 -9.61 0.58
CA GLY A 107 5.97 -10.98 1.10
C GLY A 107 5.50 -11.97 0.03
N VAL A 108 4.44 -12.72 0.34
CA VAL A 108 3.86 -13.74 -0.56
C VAL A 108 3.01 -13.17 -1.69
N PHE A 109 2.74 -11.86 -1.67
CA PHE A 109 1.95 -11.22 -2.71
C PHE A 109 2.84 -10.92 -3.91
N ASP A 110 2.31 -11.13 -5.11
CA ASP A 110 2.99 -10.72 -6.34
C ASP A 110 2.84 -9.19 -6.53
N ALA A 111 3.47 -8.46 -5.61
CA ALA A 111 3.37 -7.02 -5.46
C ALA A 111 4.65 -6.45 -4.82
N ALA A 112 4.88 -5.16 -5.03
CA ALA A 112 6.00 -4.44 -4.43
C ALA A 112 5.70 -2.96 -4.17
N LEU A 113 6.41 -2.39 -3.21
CA LEU A 113 6.64 -0.95 -3.15
C LEU A 113 7.92 -0.63 -3.92
N VAL A 114 7.80 0.16 -4.99
CA VAL A 114 8.94 0.67 -5.76
C VAL A 114 9.14 2.13 -5.38
N VAL A 115 10.21 2.43 -4.64
CA VAL A 115 10.41 3.72 -3.97
C VAL A 115 11.77 4.31 -4.27
N ARG A 116 11.89 5.63 -4.12
CA ARG A 116 13.15 6.37 -4.16
C ARG A 116 13.11 7.56 -3.22
N ALA A 117 14.29 8.09 -2.89
CA ALA A 117 14.42 9.31 -2.11
C ALA A 117 13.68 10.50 -2.75
N ASN A 118 13.07 11.34 -1.91
CA ASN A 118 12.41 12.58 -2.33
C ASN A 118 12.76 13.75 -1.40
N GLY A 119 14.05 13.84 -1.05
CA GLY A 119 14.58 14.74 -0.02
C GLY A 119 14.83 14.04 1.31
N GLU A 120 15.39 14.77 2.27
CA GLU A 120 15.72 14.23 3.58
C GLU A 120 14.48 13.69 4.31
N GLY A 121 14.53 12.43 4.75
CA GLY A 121 13.45 11.78 5.47
C GLY A 121 12.14 11.62 4.68
N LYS A 122 12.20 11.65 3.34
CA LYS A 122 11.04 11.52 2.46
C LYS A 122 11.28 10.51 1.35
N LEU A 123 10.24 9.76 1.01
CA LEU A 123 10.21 8.82 -0.11
C LEU A 123 9.05 9.17 -1.05
N LYS A 124 9.23 8.85 -2.33
CA LYS A 124 8.16 8.79 -3.32
C LYS A 124 8.26 7.48 -4.08
N GLY A 125 7.15 6.97 -4.58
CA GLY A 125 7.13 5.69 -5.24
C GLY A 125 5.76 5.26 -5.72
N THR A 126 5.60 3.95 -5.87
CA THR A 126 4.37 3.34 -6.34
C THR A 126 4.22 1.96 -5.72
N TRP A 127 3.01 1.64 -5.25
CA TRP A 127 2.60 0.27 -5.01
C TRP A 127 2.17 -0.37 -6.32
N VAL A 128 2.83 -1.47 -6.68
CA VAL A 128 2.62 -2.20 -7.92
C VAL A 128 2.14 -3.61 -7.60
N LYS A 129 1.15 -4.10 -8.34
CA LYS A 129 0.80 -5.53 -8.36
C LYS A 129 1.08 -6.12 -9.74
N TYR A 130 1.52 -7.36 -9.77
CA TYR A 130 1.92 -8.10 -10.97
C TYR A 130 0.98 -9.29 -11.27
N ASP A 131 0.00 -9.53 -10.41
CA ASP A 131 -1.00 -10.61 -10.50
C ASP A 131 -2.12 -10.35 -11.55
N GLY A 132 -2.22 -9.13 -12.06
CA GLY A 132 -3.22 -8.70 -13.04
C GLY A 132 -2.71 -8.70 -14.48
N LYS A 133 -3.63 -8.86 -15.44
CA LYS A 133 -3.36 -8.64 -16.88
C LYS A 133 -3.01 -7.18 -17.19
N GLU A 134 -3.67 -6.26 -16.47
CA GLU A 134 -3.48 -4.82 -16.62
C GLU A 134 -2.52 -4.29 -15.55
N PRO A 135 -1.71 -3.26 -15.86
CA PRO A 135 -0.82 -2.65 -14.88
C PRO A 135 -1.59 -2.06 -13.68
N TYR A 136 -1.38 -2.65 -12.51
CA TYR A 136 -1.87 -2.10 -11.24
C TYR A 136 -0.79 -1.22 -10.61
N ARG A 137 -1.08 0.07 -10.46
CA ARG A 137 -0.17 1.06 -9.90
C ARG A 137 -0.95 2.07 -9.07
N VAL A 138 -0.54 2.25 -7.82
CA VAL A 138 -1.08 3.26 -6.89
C VAL A 138 0.07 4.14 -6.40
N PRO A 139 0.01 5.47 -6.56
CA PRO A 139 1.02 6.37 -6.05
C PRO A 139 1.28 6.18 -4.56
N PHE A 140 2.56 6.22 -4.18
CA PHE A 140 3.01 6.08 -2.81
C PHE A 140 3.94 7.24 -2.43
N ALA A 141 3.79 7.76 -1.22
CA ALA A 141 4.73 8.66 -0.59
C ALA A 141 4.96 8.26 0.87
N ALA A 142 6.11 8.60 1.41
CA ALA A 142 6.35 8.44 2.85
C ALA A 142 7.20 9.57 3.42
N SER A 143 7.01 9.81 4.71
CA SER A 143 7.88 10.67 5.51
C SER A 143 8.19 9.99 6.83
N ARG A 144 9.38 10.27 7.40
CA ARG A 144 9.69 9.82 8.77
C ARG A 144 8.59 10.29 9.73
N ALA A 145 8.12 9.39 10.57
CA ALA A 145 7.09 9.66 11.56
C ALA A 145 7.72 9.96 12.93
N ALA A 146 7.08 10.83 13.71
CA ALA A 146 7.26 10.78 15.16
C ALA A 146 6.62 9.48 15.67
N ALA A 147 7.19 8.87 16.70
CA ALA A 147 7.06 7.43 16.98
C ALA A 147 5.64 6.90 17.38
N SER A 148 4.59 7.72 17.46
CA SER A 148 3.27 7.30 17.97
C SER A 148 2.23 7.04 16.87
N GLU A 149 1.41 6.00 17.06
CA GLU A 149 0.30 5.66 16.16
C GLU A 149 -0.88 6.66 16.22
N SER A 150 -0.91 7.57 17.21
CA SER A 150 -1.95 8.61 17.32
C SER A 150 -2.07 9.52 16.12
N ASP A 151 -1.02 9.62 15.31
CA ASP A 151 -0.90 10.61 14.25
C ASP A 151 -1.02 9.95 12.86
N LEU A 152 -1.56 8.72 12.79
CA LEU A 152 -1.76 8.03 11.51
C LEU A 152 -2.66 8.86 10.59
N PHE A 153 -3.74 9.41 11.13
CA PHE A 153 -4.58 10.42 10.51
C PHE A 153 -4.38 11.76 11.22
N ARG A 154 -4.05 12.79 10.44
CA ARG A 154 -3.87 14.14 10.98
C ARG A 154 -5.23 14.73 11.38
N SER A 155 -5.28 15.35 12.55
CA SER A 155 -6.42 16.10 13.08
C SER A 155 -5.98 17.53 13.37
N ASP A 156 -6.76 18.50 12.93
CA ASP A 156 -6.49 19.93 13.19
C ASP A 156 -6.85 20.32 14.64
N PHE A 157 -7.61 19.47 15.33
CA PHE A 157 -8.09 19.68 16.68
C PHE A 157 -7.51 18.63 17.65
N LYS A 158 -7.16 19.08 18.86
CA LYS A 158 -6.45 18.27 19.87
C LYS A 158 -7.35 17.65 20.95
N ASP A 159 -8.53 18.23 21.19
CA ASP A 159 -9.45 17.74 22.22
C ASP A 159 -10.34 16.65 21.62
N LEU A 160 -9.95 15.39 21.82
CA LEU A 160 -10.69 14.24 21.33
C LEU A 160 -11.40 13.52 22.47
N THR A 161 -12.65 13.13 22.22
CA THR A 161 -13.49 12.46 23.20
C THR A 161 -12.99 11.02 23.44
N VAL A 162 -12.86 10.64 24.71
CA VAL A 162 -12.65 9.23 25.11
C VAL A 162 -14.02 8.56 25.26
N TYR A 163 -14.22 7.46 24.54
CA TYR A 163 -15.49 6.74 24.47
C TYR A 163 -15.45 5.48 25.34
N GLY A 164 -16.20 5.48 26.44
CA GLY A 164 -16.17 4.40 27.43
C GLY A 164 -16.47 3.00 26.86
N ASP A 165 -17.36 2.88 25.88
CA ASP A 165 -17.65 1.62 25.21
C ASP A 165 -16.52 1.19 24.25
N LEU A 166 -15.89 2.14 23.54
CA LEU A 166 -14.74 1.82 22.68
C LEU A 166 -13.53 1.35 23.50
N LEU A 167 -13.33 1.84 24.73
CA LEU A 167 -12.25 1.35 25.60
C LEU A 167 -12.38 -0.14 25.92
N LYS A 168 -13.60 -0.67 25.96
CA LYS A 168 -13.90 -2.08 26.22
C LYS A 168 -13.90 -2.94 24.96
N GLY A 169 -13.81 -2.32 23.78
CA GLY A 169 -14.09 -2.94 22.50
C GLY A 169 -15.60 -2.95 22.25
N ALA A 170 -16.05 -2.12 21.30
CA ALA A 170 -17.45 -1.99 20.95
C ALA A 170 -17.77 -2.80 19.69
N THR A 171 -18.92 -3.47 19.73
CA THR A 171 -19.46 -4.23 18.61
C THR A 171 -20.57 -3.44 17.93
N PHE A 172 -20.56 -3.43 16.60
CA PHE A 172 -21.51 -2.71 15.77
C PHE A 172 -22.20 -3.66 14.80
N ARG A 173 -23.51 -3.47 14.62
CA ARG A 173 -24.22 -3.99 13.44
C ARG A 173 -23.93 -3.05 12.28
N VAL A 174 -23.36 -3.59 11.21
CA VAL A 174 -22.88 -2.82 10.06
C VAL A 174 -23.62 -3.25 8.80
N GLU A 175 -23.88 -2.29 7.92
CA GLU A 175 -24.38 -2.54 6.57
C GLU A 175 -23.49 -1.78 5.59
N PHE A 176 -22.88 -2.51 4.65
CA PHE A 176 -22.16 -1.95 3.52
C PHE A 176 -23.09 -1.82 2.34
N LYS A 177 -22.82 -0.83 1.50
CA LYS A 177 -23.54 -0.55 0.27
C LYS A 177 -22.58 -0.17 -0.84
N GLY A 178 -22.55 -0.97 -1.90
CA GLY A 178 -21.79 -0.71 -3.12
C GLY A 178 -22.35 0.47 -3.92
N ASP A 179 -21.53 0.99 -4.83
CA ASP A 179 -21.95 2.06 -5.77
C ASP A 179 -23.07 1.62 -6.72
N ASP A 180 -23.23 0.31 -6.95
CA ASP A 180 -24.34 -0.30 -7.67
C ASP A 180 -25.65 -0.35 -6.87
N GLY A 181 -25.58 -0.05 -5.57
CA GLY A 181 -26.69 -0.06 -4.64
C GLY A 181 -26.90 -1.38 -3.91
N GLU A 182 -26.14 -2.42 -4.22
CA GLU A 182 -26.19 -3.70 -3.52
C GLU A 182 -25.70 -3.55 -2.08
N THR A 183 -26.37 -4.24 -1.15
CA THR A 183 -26.09 -4.12 0.28
C THR A 183 -25.74 -5.47 0.88
N TYR A 184 -24.81 -5.49 1.83
CA TYR A 184 -24.50 -6.70 2.59
C TYR A 184 -24.22 -6.41 4.07
N PRO A 185 -24.59 -7.34 4.96
CA PRO A 185 -24.40 -7.16 6.39
C PRO A 185 -22.95 -7.44 6.80
N ALA A 186 -22.51 -6.74 7.84
CA ALA A 186 -21.25 -6.96 8.52
C ALA A 186 -21.39 -6.77 10.04
N VAL A 187 -20.39 -7.23 10.79
CA VAL A 187 -20.21 -6.93 12.22
C VAL A 187 -18.91 -6.16 12.36
N GLY A 188 -19.00 -4.93 12.86
CA GLY A 188 -17.82 -4.11 13.16
C GLY A 188 -17.35 -4.32 14.59
N PHE A 189 -16.05 -4.40 14.79
CA PHE A 189 -15.43 -4.33 16.11
C PHE A 189 -14.43 -3.18 16.11
N ILE A 190 -14.59 -2.24 17.04
CA ILE A 190 -13.70 -1.08 17.18
C ILE A 190 -13.31 -0.94 18.65
N GLN A 191 -12.02 -0.80 18.90
CA GLN A 191 -11.47 -0.58 20.23
C GLN A 191 -10.56 0.64 20.24
N GLN A 192 -10.79 1.53 21.20
CA GLN A 192 -9.95 2.68 21.48
C GLN A 192 -8.86 2.29 22.48
N ASP A 193 -7.65 2.77 22.24
CA ASP A 193 -6.50 2.52 23.12
C ASP A 193 -6.68 3.22 24.48
N THR A 194 -6.32 2.53 25.56
CA THR A 194 -6.47 3.02 26.95
C THR A 194 -5.34 3.95 27.40
N THR A 195 -4.20 3.91 26.72
CA THR A 195 -3.01 4.73 26.98
C THR A 195 -2.92 5.94 26.05
N ASN A 196 -3.38 5.79 24.81
CA ASN A 196 -3.44 6.83 23.79
C ASN A 196 -4.87 7.04 23.33
N GLY A 197 -5.60 7.93 24.01
CA GLY A 197 -7.03 8.09 23.84
C GLY A 197 -7.50 8.48 22.44
N SER A 198 -6.65 8.85 21.48
CA SER A 198 -7.09 9.03 20.09
C SER A 198 -6.97 7.76 19.24
N ALA A 199 -6.03 6.87 19.56
CA ALA A 199 -5.76 5.70 18.75
C ALA A 199 -6.92 4.69 18.82
N VAL A 200 -7.26 4.13 17.67
CA VAL A 200 -8.26 3.07 17.55
C VAL A 200 -7.71 1.94 16.68
N LYS A 201 -8.18 0.74 16.98
CA LYS A 201 -8.01 -0.45 16.13
C LYS A 201 -9.37 -1.06 15.87
N GLY A 202 -9.49 -1.81 14.79
CA GLY A 202 -10.74 -2.48 14.49
C GLY A 202 -10.66 -3.51 13.39
N THR A 203 -11.81 -4.09 13.10
CA THR A 203 -12.04 -4.98 11.97
C THR A 203 -13.54 -4.97 11.63
N PHE A 204 -13.86 -5.40 10.42
CA PHE A 204 -15.23 -5.73 10.03
C PHE A 204 -15.27 -7.21 9.63
N LEU A 205 -16.27 -7.93 10.12
CA LEU A 205 -16.54 -9.31 9.75
C LEU A 205 -17.69 -9.31 8.76
N THR A 206 -17.49 -9.92 7.60
CA THR A 206 -18.51 -10.17 6.58
C THR A 206 -18.80 -11.65 6.47
N THR A 207 -19.84 -12.02 5.74
CA THR A 207 -20.15 -13.42 5.45
C THR A 207 -19.08 -14.13 4.61
N THR A 208 -18.22 -13.38 3.92
CA THR A 208 -17.18 -13.90 3.03
C THR A 208 -15.77 -13.88 3.63
N GLY A 209 -15.60 -13.26 4.80
CA GLY A 209 -14.30 -13.09 5.45
C GLY A 209 -14.25 -11.82 6.30
N ASP A 210 -13.08 -11.52 6.84
CA ASP A 210 -12.89 -10.34 7.68
C ASP A 210 -11.73 -9.45 7.18
N TYR A 211 -11.80 -8.15 7.44
CA TYR A 211 -10.86 -7.13 6.93
C TYR A 211 -9.58 -7.02 7.78
N ARG A 212 -9.06 -8.15 8.27
CA ARG A 212 -8.00 -8.29 9.29
C ARG A 212 -7.08 -7.08 9.47
N TYR A 213 -7.05 -6.65 10.73
CA TYR A 213 -6.28 -5.57 11.33
C TYR A 213 -6.38 -4.22 10.62
N LEU A 214 -7.25 -3.37 11.17
CA LEU A 214 -7.29 -1.95 10.87
C LEU A 214 -6.71 -1.17 12.04
N ALA A 215 -5.96 -0.11 11.72
CA ALA A 215 -5.46 0.86 12.70
C ALA A 215 -5.78 2.28 12.27
N GLY A 216 -5.87 3.16 13.25
CA GLY A 216 -6.03 4.57 13.01
C GLY A 216 -6.31 5.32 14.28
N ASN A 217 -7.07 6.40 14.14
CA ASN A 217 -7.36 7.28 15.26
C ASN A 217 -8.65 8.05 15.02
N ILE A 218 -9.22 8.54 16.10
CA ILE A 218 -10.33 9.50 16.07
C ILE A 218 -9.74 10.85 15.63
N VAL A 219 -10.43 11.53 14.71
CA VAL A 219 -10.06 12.85 14.22
C VAL A 219 -11.27 13.76 14.19
N GLN A 220 -11.03 15.06 14.25
CA GLN A 220 -12.03 16.06 13.88
C GLN A 220 -11.69 16.61 12.50
N LYS A 221 -12.71 16.75 11.65
CA LYS A 221 -12.60 17.31 10.31
C LYS A 221 -13.50 18.53 10.21
N GLU A 222 -13.00 19.60 9.60
CA GLU A 222 -13.82 20.75 9.22
C GLU A 222 -14.15 20.67 7.74
N VAL A 223 -15.44 20.65 7.41
CA VAL A 223 -15.93 20.70 6.03
C VAL A 223 -16.98 21.81 5.94
N ASN A 224 -16.74 22.80 5.09
CA ASN A 224 -17.63 23.94 4.89
C ASN A 224 -18.00 24.67 6.21
N GLY A 225 -17.04 24.84 7.12
CA GLY A 225 -17.26 25.48 8.43
C GLY A 225 -17.99 24.62 9.46
N GLN A 226 -18.23 23.33 9.18
CA GLN A 226 -18.81 22.39 10.13
C GLN A 226 -17.76 21.38 10.59
N ILE A 227 -17.62 21.26 11.91
CA ILE A 227 -16.74 20.28 12.54
C ILE A 227 -17.52 18.98 12.77
N SER A 228 -16.94 17.85 12.35
CA SER A 228 -17.43 16.51 12.70
C SER A 228 -16.32 15.65 13.26
N GLU A 229 -16.68 14.74 14.16
CA GLU A 229 -15.79 13.68 14.65
C GLU A 229 -15.90 12.44 13.76
N HIS A 230 -14.75 11.88 13.42
CA HIS A 230 -14.62 10.72 12.57
C HIS A 230 -13.75 9.66 13.24
N ILE A 231 -14.15 8.40 13.11
CA ILE A 231 -13.29 7.25 13.35
C ILE A 231 -12.63 6.91 12.02
N MET A 232 -11.31 7.09 11.95
CA MET A 232 -10.51 6.77 10.78
C MET A 232 -9.75 5.48 11.00
N LEU A 233 -9.82 4.56 10.04
CA LEU A 233 -9.15 3.27 10.09
C LEU A 233 -8.55 2.97 8.71
N SER A 234 -7.35 2.41 8.67
CA SER A 234 -6.72 1.94 7.45
C SER A 234 -5.91 0.67 7.67
N THR A 235 -5.59 0.00 6.57
CA THR A 235 -4.59 -1.07 6.54
C THR A 235 -3.82 -1.03 5.23
N PHE A 236 -2.57 -1.46 5.29
CA PHE A 236 -1.80 -1.86 4.13
C PHE A 236 -1.04 -3.13 4.44
N ASP A 237 -1.49 -4.26 3.89
CA ASP A 237 -0.90 -5.59 4.13
C ASP A 237 -0.10 -6.11 2.93
N GLY A 238 -0.06 -5.34 1.85
CA GLY A 238 0.59 -5.67 0.59
C GLY A 238 -0.33 -6.21 -0.50
N SER A 239 -1.44 -6.85 -0.13
CA SER A 239 -2.54 -7.21 -1.04
C SER A 239 -3.63 -6.13 -1.05
N HIS A 240 -3.88 -5.52 0.10
CA HIS A 240 -4.96 -4.60 0.34
C HIS A 240 -4.42 -3.25 0.76
N GLY A 241 -5.11 -2.20 0.28
CA GLY A 241 -5.00 -0.85 0.80
C GLY A 241 -6.42 -0.41 1.11
N PHE A 242 -6.79 -0.38 2.39
CA PHE A 242 -8.14 -0.05 2.83
C PHE A 242 -8.15 1.24 3.62
N LEU A 243 -9.20 2.03 3.42
CA LEU A 243 -9.50 3.22 4.20
C LEU A 243 -10.97 3.23 4.56
N PHE A 244 -11.26 3.33 5.85
CA PHE A 244 -12.59 3.57 6.40
C PHE A 244 -12.62 4.95 7.03
N ASP A 245 -13.58 5.75 6.59
CA ASP A 245 -13.88 7.08 7.10
C ASP A 245 -15.29 7.08 7.70
N GLY A 246 -15.40 6.90 9.01
CA GLY A 246 -16.68 6.80 9.72
C GLY A 246 -17.02 8.09 10.48
N LYS A 247 -17.96 8.88 9.96
CA LYS A 247 -18.48 10.07 10.63
C LYS A 247 -19.47 9.70 11.74
N LEU A 248 -19.24 10.22 12.94
CA LEU A 248 -20.23 10.10 14.02
C LEU A 248 -21.46 10.95 13.70
N ALA A 249 -22.66 10.40 13.92
CA ALA A 249 -23.91 11.14 13.71
C ALA A 249 -24.01 12.38 14.64
N LYS A 250 -23.42 12.29 15.83
CA LYS A 250 -23.29 13.38 16.79
C LYS A 250 -21.90 13.32 17.45
N PRO A 251 -21.14 14.42 17.52
CA PRO A 251 -19.89 14.47 18.28
C PRO A 251 -20.10 14.00 19.72
N GLY A 252 -19.16 13.21 20.23
CA GLY A 252 -19.24 12.59 21.56
C GLY A 252 -20.22 11.43 21.65
N ASN A 253 -20.76 10.91 20.54
CA ASN A 253 -21.66 9.77 20.54
C ASN A 253 -21.36 8.75 19.41
N ILE A 254 -20.93 7.55 19.79
CA ILE A 254 -20.61 6.46 18.86
C ILE A 254 -21.81 5.61 18.42
N ASN A 255 -23.03 5.83 18.94
CA ASN A 255 -24.17 4.93 18.71
C ASN A 255 -24.55 4.77 17.24
N SER A 256 -24.23 5.76 16.42
CA SER A 256 -24.50 5.75 14.99
C SER A 256 -23.35 6.40 14.23
N ILE A 257 -22.84 5.67 13.25
CA ILE A 257 -21.74 6.06 12.37
C ILE A 257 -22.19 5.86 10.93
N SER A 258 -21.88 6.80 10.06
CA SER A 258 -22.02 6.66 8.61
C SER A 258 -20.71 7.01 7.95
N GLY A 259 -20.33 6.27 6.90
CA GLY A 259 -18.99 6.40 6.38
C GLY A 259 -18.79 5.91 4.96
N HIS A 260 -17.56 6.12 4.52
CA HIS A 260 -17.04 5.65 3.26
C HIS A 260 -15.98 4.58 3.50
N PHE A 261 -15.93 3.60 2.61
CA PHE A 261 -14.92 2.56 2.55
C PHE A 261 -14.27 2.63 1.16
N TYR A 262 -12.95 2.80 1.12
CA TYR A 262 -12.15 2.83 -0.10
C TYR A 262 -11.20 1.64 -0.12
N SER A 263 -11.08 0.99 -1.28
CA SER A 263 -10.24 -0.19 -1.45
C SER A 263 -9.40 -0.17 -2.73
N GLY A 264 -8.09 -0.30 -2.53
CA GLY A 264 -7.13 -0.42 -3.62
C GLY A 264 -7.12 0.79 -4.55
N LYS A 265 -7.26 0.54 -5.86
CA LYS A 265 -7.11 1.56 -6.92
C LYS A 265 -8.41 2.25 -7.29
N SER A 266 -9.56 1.63 -7.04
CA SER A 266 -10.86 2.17 -7.50
C SER A 266 -12.07 1.72 -6.68
N GLY A 267 -11.93 0.82 -5.71
CA GLY A 267 -13.06 0.31 -4.95
C GLY A 267 -13.59 1.39 -4.01
N HIS A 268 -14.91 1.52 -3.95
CA HIS A 268 -15.60 2.44 -3.07
C HIS A 268 -16.96 1.86 -2.68
N GLU A 269 -17.29 2.02 -1.40
CA GLU A 269 -18.58 1.65 -0.82
C GLU A 269 -18.94 2.66 0.27
N THR A 270 -20.22 2.74 0.60
CA THR A 270 -20.68 3.42 1.82
C THR A 270 -21.01 2.39 2.89
N TRP A 271 -20.96 2.80 4.15
CA TRP A 271 -21.35 1.92 5.26
C TRP A 271 -22.05 2.69 6.36
N THR A 272 -22.91 1.99 7.09
CA THR A 272 -23.50 2.47 8.33
C THR A 272 -23.23 1.50 9.45
N ALA A 273 -23.08 2.01 10.67
CA ALA A 273 -22.88 1.20 11.86
C ALA A 273 -23.76 1.70 13.00
N VAL A 274 -24.38 0.77 13.70
CA VAL A 274 -25.15 1.02 14.92
C VAL A 274 -24.56 0.19 16.04
N LEU A 275 -24.28 0.82 17.18
CA LEU A 275 -23.75 0.13 18.36
C LEU A 275 -24.74 -0.96 18.79
N ASP A 276 -24.27 -2.20 18.78
CA ASP A 276 -25.07 -3.37 19.15
C ASP A 276 -24.14 -4.47 19.69
N PRO A 277 -24.06 -4.61 21.02
CA PRO A 277 -23.25 -5.65 21.67
C PRO A 277 -23.62 -7.09 21.27
N ASN A 278 -24.81 -7.29 20.70
CA ASN A 278 -25.30 -8.61 20.30
C ASN A 278 -25.24 -8.82 18.78
N ALA A 279 -24.65 -7.89 18.02
CA ALA A 279 -24.54 -8.02 16.58
C ALA A 279 -23.74 -9.29 16.21
N LYS A 280 -24.29 -10.06 15.29
CA LYS A 280 -23.71 -11.30 14.78
C LYS A 280 -24.06 -11.47 13.31
N LEU A 281 -23.15 -12.10 12.57
CA LEU A 281 -23.44 -12.50 11.19
C LEU A 281 -24.43 -13.67 11.17
N PRO A 282 -25.16 -13.86 10.05
CA PRO A 282 -25.86 -15.11 9.78
C PRO A 282 -24.91 -16.32 9.87
N ASP A 283 -25.46 -17.49 10.23
CA ASP A 283 -24.67 -18.72 10.32
C ASP A 283 -24.08 -19.08 8.94
N ALA A 284 -22.75 -19.18 8.87
CA ALA A 284 -22.02 -19.50 7.65
C ALA A 284 -22.44 -20.85 7.04
N ASN A 285 -22.94 -21.79 7.85
CA ASN A 285 -23.46 -23.08 7.36
C ASN A 285 -24.75 -22.94 6.55
N THR A 286 -25.48 -21.84 6.70
CA THR A 286 -26.66 -21.55 5.87
C THR A 286 -26.29 -20.98 4.50
N LEU A 287 -25.08 -20.45 4.35
CA LEU A 287 -24.58 -19.86 3.10
C LEU A 287 -23.92 -20.92 2.18
N THR A 288 -23.43 -22.00 2.77
CA THR A 288 -22.75 -23.08 2.06
C THR A 288 -23.58 -24.36 2.10
N GLY A 289 -24.38 -24.56 1.05
CA GLY A 289 -25.22 -25.75 0.89
C GLY A 289 -24.94 -26.48 -0.41
N MET A 290 -25.18 -27.79 -0.45
CA MET A 290 -25.26 -28.49 -1.74
C MET A 290 -26.43 -27.94 -2.54
N LYS A 291 -26.24 -27.81 -3.87
CA LYS A 291 -27.32 -27.43 -4.78
C LYS A 291 -28.53 -28.36 -4.55
N PRO A 292 -29.78 -27.85 -4.63
CA PRO A 292 -30.96 -28.69 -4.46
C PRO A 292 -30.88 -29.96 -5.34
N GLY A 293 -30.99 -31.13 -4.70
CA GLY A 293 -30.91 -32.43 -5.37
C GLY A 293 -29.50 -33.04 -5.50
N GLN A 294 -28.42 -32.31 -5.19
CA GLN A 294 -27.08 -32.89 -5.11
C GLN A 294 -26.83 -33.51 -3.73
N LYS A 295 -26.39 -34.77 -3.72
CA LYS A 295 -26.03 -35.53 -2.51
C LYS A 295 -24.51 -35.71 -2.34
N LYS A 296 -23.73 -35.28 -3.33
CA LYS A 296 -22.27 -35.39 -3.37
C LYS A 296 -21.70 -34.21 -4.15
N LEU A 297 -20.51 -33.77 -3.78
CA LEU A 297 -19.72 -32.84 -4.58
C LEU A 297 -19.26 -33.57 -5.86
N ASP A 298 -19.57 -32.99 -7.01
CA ASP A 298 -19.13 -33.48 -8.32
C ASP A 298 -18.11 -32.52 -8.90
N PHE A 299 -16.84 -32.95 -8.97
CA PHE A 299 -15.74 -32.16 -9.51
C PHE A 299 -15.42 -32.62 -10.94
N LYS A 300 -15.29 -31.67 -11.86
CA LYS A 300 -14.75 -31.89 -13.20
C LYS A 300 -13.60 -30.92 -13.42
N PHE A 301 -12.43 -31.48 -13.73
CA PHE A 301 -11.27 -30.69 -14.10
C PHE A 301 -11.03 -30.80 -15.62
N PRO A 302 -10.57 -29.72 -16.27
CA PRO A 302 -10.13 -29.79 -17.64
C PRO A 302 -8.95 -30.77 -17.78
N SER A 303 -8.96 -31.57 -18.85
CA SER A 303 -7.84 -32.45 -19.19
C SER A 303 -6.73 -31.66 -19.88
N ILE A 304 -5.50 -32.16 -19.79
CA ILE A 304 -4.36 -31.70 -20.60
C ILE A 304 -4.46 -32.14 -22.08
N TYR A 305 -5.41 -33.03 -22.40
CA TYR A 305 -5.74 -33.39 -23.77
C TYR A 305 -6.94 -32.57 -24.24
N GLU A 306 -6.84 -32.04 -25.46
CA GLU A 306 -7.87 -31.20 -26.08
C GLU A 306 -9.23 -31.90 -26.09
N GLY A 307 -10.25 -31.27 -25.51
CA GLY A 307 -11.61 -31.82 -25.39
C GLY A 307 -11.84 -32.83 -24.27
N GLY A 308 -10.82 -33.19 -23.47
CA GLY A 308 -10.97 -34.11 -22.35
C GLY A 308 -11.39 -33.45 -21.03
N SER A 309 -12.03 -34.22 -20.15
CA SER A 309 -12.24 -33.86 -18.74
C SER A 309 -11.83 -35.02 -17.83
N ILE A 310 -11.22 -34.72 -16.69
CA ILE A 310 -10.95 -35.70 -15.64
C ILE A 310 -11.88 -35.44 -14.45
N SER A 311 -12.48 -36.50 -13.92
CA SER A 311 -13.20 -36.47 -12.65
C SER A 311 -12.40 -37.28 -11.65
N PRO A 312 -12.11 -36.73 -10.45
CA PRO A 312 -11.48 -37.52 -9.41
C PRO A 312 -12.42 -38.67 -9.00
N PRO A 313 -11.89 -39.85 -8.67
CA PRO A 313 -12.71 -40.89 -8.05
C PRO A 313 -13.35 -40.33 -6.78
N THR A 314 -14.61 -40.71 -6.55
CA THR A 314 -15.42 -40.23 -5.43
C THR A 314 -14.62 -40.26 -4.11
N PRO A 315 -14.42 -39.11 -3.43
CA PRO A 315 -13.77 -39.11 -2.13
C PRO A 315 -14.62 -39.91 -1.13
N SER A 316 -14.04 -40.93 -0.50
CA SER A 316 -14.68 -41.60 0.63
C SER A 316 -14.42 -40.81 1.91
N THR A 317 -15.04 -39.63 2.06
CA THR A 317 -14.98 -38.90 3.32
C THR A 317 -16.03 -39.47 4.28
N ARG A 318 -15.60 -40.29 5.25
CA ARG A 318 -16.31 -40.41 6.52
C ARG A 318 -16.08 -39.08 7.25
N ALA A 319 -17.13 -38.28 7.38
CA ALA A 319 -17.14 -37.22 8.38
C ALA A 319 -16.98 -37.88 9.77
N ARG A 320 -15.95 -37.48 10.53
CA ARG A 320 -15.91 -37.61 11.98
C ARG A 320 -16.14 -36.24 12.56
#